data_AF-A0AAE0K5B2-F1
#
_entry.id   AF-A0AAE0K5B2-F1
#
_cell.length_a   1.000
_cell.length_b   1.000
_cell.length_c   1.000
_cell.angle_alpha   90.00
_cell.angle_beta   90.00
_cell.angle_gamma   90.00
#
_symmetry.space_group_name_H-M   'P 1'
#
loop_
_entity.id
_entity.type
_entity.pdbx_description
1 polymer ?
#
loop_
_entity_poly.entity_id
_entity_poly.type
_entity_poly.pdbx_seq_one_letter_code
_entity_poly.pdbx_strand_id
1 'polypeptide(L)'
;MASTQSANSEEKSHQSNFADPEKDMAKMGAADDGSSATKQRHAMDRTARDPRDEPESPVPTEVPRLEGEETTSPDLVMDFDGLSRPCIGTRPRLEESPEEGVKRLGRMREAVRTLLECVGEDPDRPGLLDTPERYSNAMMFLTTGYGQNVRDIVNNAIFHEGHNEMVVVKDIDIFSMCEHHLLPFTGKMHIGYVPYHSVIGLSKLPRITEMFSRRLQIQERLTTEVANAIMEVLRPQGVAVVMESSHLCMVMRGVEKSATVTITSCVRGCFETSKKTRNEFLSLVGIKR
;
A
#
# COMPACT_ATOMS: atom_id res chain seq x y z
N MET A 1 -18.43 47.64 -41.01
CA MET A 1 -19.80 47.69 -41.56
C MET A 1 -20.47 46.40 -41.11
N ALA A 2 -21.07 46.42 -39.92
CA ALA A 2 -22.49 46.66 -39.69
C ALA A 2 -23.31 45.37 -39.92
N SER A 3 -24.27 44.93 -39.13
CA SER A 3 -24.78 45.25 -37.78
C SER A 3 -25.93 44.24 -37.53
N THR A 4 -26.18 43.85 -36.28
CA THR A 4 -27.51 43.58 -35.65
C THR A 4 -28.39 42.43 -36.19
N GLN A 5 -29.21 41.67 -35.44
CA GLN A 5 -29.95 41.76 -34.16
C GLN A 5 -30.26 40.28 -33.73
N SER A 6 -30.17 39.83 -32.47
CA SER A 6 -31.01 40.07 -31.28
C SER A 6 -32.49 39.65 -31.40
N ALA A 7 -32.88 38.61 -30.64
CA ALA A 7 -34.22 38.49 -30.05
C ALA A 7 -34.19 37.61 -28.78
N ASN A 8 -34.60 38.22 -27.68
CA ASN A 8 -34.86 37.70 -26.34
C ASN A 8 -36.23 37.00 -26.28
N SER A 9 -36.41 36.04 -25.37
CA SER A 9 -37.70 35.81 -24.70
C SER A 9 -37.53 35.08 -23.35
N GLU A 10 -37.53 35.90 -22.30
CA GLU A 10 -38.28 35.81 -21.04
C GLU A 10 -38.30 34.54 -20.15
N GLU A 11 -37.90 34.84 -18.91
CA GLU A 11 -38.13 34.24 -17.60
C GLU A 11 -39.48 33.52 -17.37
N LYS A 12 -39.43 32.46 -16.54
CA LYS A 12 -40.43 32.26 -15.48
C LYS A 12 -39.82 31.63 -14.23
N SER A 13 -39.94 32.39 -13.15
CA SER A 13 -39.62 32.11 -11.77
C SER A 13 -40.54 31.07 -11.12
N HIS A 14 -39.98 30.14 -10.36
CA HIS A 14 -40.68 29.46 -9.27
C HIS A 14 -39.86 29.56 -7.98
N GLN A 15 -40.26 30.52 -7.14
CA GLN A 15 -39.99 30.54 -5.71
C GLN A 15 -41.13 29.80 -5.00
N SER A 16 -40.78 28.92 -4.07
CA SER A 16 -41.66 28.57 -2.96
C SER A 16 -40.81 28.39 -1.69
N ASN A 17 -41.04 29.30 -0.75
CA ASN A 17 -40.54 29.29 0.63
C ASN A 17 -41.27 28.24 1.49
N PHE A 18 -40.76 28.10 2.72
CA PHE A 18 -41.27 27.42 3.93
C PHE A 18 -40.71 26.00 4.15
N ALA A 19 -40.24 25.58 5.32
CA ALA A 19 -39.73 26.18 6.56
C ALA A 19 -39.23 24.98 7.41
N ASP A 20 -38.09 25.12 8.10
CA ASP A 20 -37.67 24.19 9.17
C ASP A 20 -38.66 24.24 10.35
N PRO A 21 -38.79 23.13 11.11
CA PRO A 21 -38.49 23.28 12.53
C PRO A 21 -37.78 22.07 13.16
N GLU A 22 -36.65 22.35 13.81
CA GLU A 22 -36.19 21.58 14.97
C GLU A 22 -36.98 21.99 16.24
N LYS A 23 -37.09 21.02 17.15
CA LYS A 23 -37.52 21.06 18.57
C LYS A 23 -39.01 20.86 18.85
N ASP A 24 -39.30 19.69 19.43
CA ASP A 24 -40.16 19.61 20.59
C ASP A 24 -39.75 18.47 21.55
N MET A 25 -40.23 18.62 22.78
CA MET A 25 -39.59 18.24 24.04
C MET A 25 -39.72 16.78 24.50
N ALA A 26 -38.86 16.49 25.46
CA ALA A 26 -38.73 15.32 26.32
C ALA A 26 -39.93 14.92 27.19
N LYS A 27 -39.78 13.69 27.75
CA LYS A 27 -40.45 13.01 28.90
C LYS A 27 -41.65 12.14 28.52
N MET A 28 -41.81 10.89 28.97
CA MET A 28 -41.54 10.29 30.28
C MET A 28 -41.70 8.74 30.20
N GLY A 29 -41.05 7.98 31.09
CA GLY A 29 -41.51 6.62 31.46
C GLY A 29 -40.39 5.58 31.66
N ALA A 30 -40.14 5.19 32.91
CA ALA A 30 -39.18 4.19 33.35
C ALA A 30 -39.89 2.89 33.81
N ALA A 31 -39.08 1.83 34.05
CA ALA A 31 -39.36 0.53 34.69
C ALA A 31 -39.86 -0.60 33.75
N ASP A 32 -39.44 -1.86 33.81
CA ASP A 32 -38.37 -2.59 34.52
C ASP A 32 -38.23 -4.00 33.88
N ASP A 33 -37.08 -4.63 34.14
CA ASP A 33 -36.78 -6.06 34.26
C ASP A 33 -36.76 -7.05 33.09
N GLY A 34 -35.71 -7.89 33.05
CA GLY A 34 -35.69 -9.15 32.28
C GLY A 34 -34.38 -9.58 31.61
N SER A 35 -33.42 -10.06 32.40
CA SER A 35 -32.30 -10.98 32.07
C SER A 35 -32.34 -11.74 30.71
N SER A 36 -31.27 -11.66 29.91
CA SER A 36 -30.71 -12.83 29.19
C SER A 36 -29.33 -12.58 28.56
N ALA A 37 -28.36 -13.36 29.03
CA ALA A 37 -27.26 -14.00 28.28
C ALA A 37 -26.33 -13.13 27.39
N THR A 38 -25.14 -12.91 27.94
CA THR A 38 -23.83 -13.09 27.30
C THR A 38 -23.86 -13.66 25.87
N LYS A 39 -23.54 -12.84 24.87
CA LYS A 39 -22.90 -13.27 23.61
C LYS A 39 -22.50 -12.04 22.77
N GLN A 40 -21.42 -12.22 22.02
CA GLN A 40 -20.90 -11.36 20.95
C GLN A 40 -20.05 -10.14 21.38
N ARG A 41 -18.80 -10.45 21.77
CA ARG A 41 -17.65 -9.68 21.31
C ARG A 41 -16.65 -10.66 20.70
N HIS A 42 -16.69 -10.83 19.38
CA HIS A 42 -15.56 -11.21 18.52
C HIS A 42 -16.04 -11.23 17.07
N ALA A 43 -15.85 -10.11 16.37
CA ALA A 43 -15.85 -10.04 14.92
C ALA A 43 -15.13 -8.74 14.51
N MET A 44 -13.82 -8.71 14.69
CA MET A 44 -12.94 -7.79 13.99
C MET A 44 -11.86 -8.67 13.35
N ASP A 45 -12.11 -9.08 12.10
CA ASP A 45 -11.14 -9.16 11.00
C ASP A 45 -11.80 -9.83 9.78
N ARG A 46 -12.77 -9.13 9.19
CA ARG A 46 -13.19 -9.41 7.82
C ARG A 46 -13.20 -8.07 7.12
N THR A 47 -12.16 -7.81 6.34
CA THR A 47 -12.18 -6.73 5.35
C THR A 47 -13.45 -6.87 4.52
N ALA A 48 -14.18 -5.78 4.30
CA ALA A 48 -15.34 -5.80 3.42
C ALA A 48 -14.87 -6.20 2.01
N ARG A 49 -15.47 -7.25 1.44
CA ARG A 49 -15.11 -7.83 0.13
C ARG A 49 -16.29 -7.67 -0.83
N ASP A 50 -15.97 -7.43 -2.10
CA ASP A 50 -16.96 -7.36 -3.18
C ASP A 50 -17.53 -8.77 -3.43
N PRO A 51 -18.86 -8.95 -3.57
CA PRO A 51 -19.48 -10.25 -3.84
C PRO A 51 -18.94 -10.96 -5.10
N ARG A 52 -18.30 -10.24 -6.02
CA ARG A 52 -17.69 -10.80 -7.25
C ARG A 52 -16.29 -11.38 -7.03
N ASP A 53 -15.69 -11.17 -5.86
CA ASP A 53 -14.38 -11.69 -5.47
C ASP A 53 -14.50 -12.93 -4.53
N GLU A 54 -15.70 -13.49 -4.37
CA GLU A 54 -15.94 -14.69 -3.53
C GLU A 54 -15.48 -15.97 -4.26
N PRO A 55 -14.50 -16.74 -3.72
CA PRO A 55 -14.24 -18.10 -4.19
C PRO A 55 -15.32 -19.07 -3.69
N GLU A 56 -15.70 -20.07 -4.49
CA GLU A 56 -16.62 -21.14 -4.05
C GLU A 56 -16.07 -21.87 -2.81
N SER A 57 -16.94 -22.09 -1.82
CA SER A 57 -16.62 -22.49 -0.45
C SER A 57 -15.77 -23.77 -0.34
N PRO A 58 -14.64 -23.78 0.41
CA PRO A 58 -13.98 -25.01 0.78
C PRO A 58 -14.62 -25.65 2.03
N VAL A 59 -14.61 -26.99 2.05
CA VAL A 59 -15.08 -27.85 3.16
C VAL A 59 -14.20 -27.61 4.41
N PRO A 60 -14.75 -27.59 5.65
CA PRO A 60 -13.97 -27.26 6.84
C PRO A 60 -13.04 -28.41 7.25
N THR A 61 -11.75 -28.13 7.37
CA THR A 61 -10.80 -28.91 8.17
C THR A 61 -10.40 -28.08 9.39
N GLU A 62 -10.72 -28.59 10.58
CA GLU A 62 -10.30 -27.98 11.85
C GLU A 62 -8.78 -28.12 12.03
N VAL A 63 -8.10 -27.01 12.27
CA VAL A 63 -6.69 -26.98 12.67
C VAL A 63 -6.63 -26.46 14.11
N PRO A 64 -5.94 -27.13 15.06
CA PRO A 64 -5.90 -26.69 16.44
C PRO A 64 -5.11 -25.39 16.59
N ARG A 65 -5.67 -24.45 17.35
CA ARG A 65 -5.03 -23.18 17.72
C ARG A 65 -4.06 -23.44 18.88
N LEU A 66 -2.77 -23.22 18.67
CA LEU A 66 -1.79 -23.14 19.75
C LEU A 66 -1.92 -21.76 20.42
N GLU A 67 -2.21 -21.75 21.72
CA GLU A 67 -2.24 -20.56 22.55
C GLU A 67 -0.84 -20.24 23.08
N GLY A 68 -0.47 -18.96 23.04
CA GLY A 68 0.63 -18.40 23.82
C GLY A 68 1.82 -17.91 23.01
N GLU A 69 1.83 -16.61 22.70
CA GLU A 69 3.01 -15.74 22.79
C GLU A 69 2.54 -14.29 22.68
N GLU A 70 2.41 -13.63 23.84
CA GLU A 70 2.41 -12.16 23.90
C GLU A 70 3.84 -11.68 23.59
N THR A 71 4.04 -10.93 22.51
CA THR A 71 5.34 -10.29 22.22
C THR A 71 5.18 -8.82 21.81
N THR A 72 5.31 -7.97 22.82
CA THR A 72 6.02 -6.67 22.88
C THR A 72 6.39 -5.89 21.61
N SER A 73 5.90 -4.64 21.56
CA SER A 73 6.51 -3.38 21.02
C SER A 73 6.45 -3.13 19.50
N PRO A 74 6.37 -1.86 19.04
CA PRO A 74 6.03 -1.53 17.65
C PRO A 74 7.14 -1.97 16.69
N ASP A 75 6.79 -2.93 15.83
CA ASP A 75 7.48 -3.47 14.67
C ASP A 75 8.72 -2.67 14.20
N LEU A 76 9.91 -3.12 14.60
CA LEU A 76 11.17 -2.71 13.96
C LEU A 76 11.14 -3.16 12.50
N VAL A 77 11.55 -2.27 11.58
CA VAL A 77 11.56 -2.59 10.14
C VAL A 77 12.85 -3.31 9.75
N MET A 78 13.94 -3.04 10.45
CA MET A 78 15.17 -3.82 10.35
C MET A 78 15.17 -4.90 11.42
N ASP A 79 15.16 -6.16 11.00
CA ASP A 79 15.33 -7.28 11.92
C ASP A 79 16.83 -7.50 12.21
N PHE A 80 17.16 -8.11 13.35
CA PHE A 80 18.53 -8.37 13.82
C PHE A 80 19.27 -9.34 12.89
N ASP A 81 18.51 -10.09 12.11
CA ASP A 81 18.96 -11.14 11.20
C ASP A 81 19.54 -10.67 9.86
N GLY A 82 19.53 -9.37 9.58
CA GLY A 82 20.01 -8.84 8.32
C GLY A 82 18.98 -8.86 7.17
N LEU A 83 17.68 -9.04 7.42
CA LEU A 83 16.62 -8.83 6.44
C LEU A 83 15.59 -7.81 6.96
N SER A 84 14.97 -7.05 6.05
CA SER A 84 14.00 -6.02 6.45
C SER A 84 12.58 -6.51 6.22
N ARG A 85 12.04 -7.28 7.19
CA ARG A 85 10.74 -7.99 7.12
C ARG A 85 10.64 -9.00 5.96
N PRO A 86 11.41 -10.10 6.00
CA PRO A 86 11.33 -11.14 4.99
C PRO A 86 9.99 -11.90 5.05
N CYS A 87 9.57 -12.50 3.93
CA CYS A 87 8.53 -13.54 3.97
C CYS A 87 9.12 -14.88 4.45
N ILE A 88 8.26 -15.81 4.90
CA ILE A 88 8.64 -17.12 5.47
C ILE A 88 9.66 -17.86 4.59
N GLY A 89 9.47 -17.84 3.27
CA GLY A 89 10.34 -18.52 2.30
C GLY A 89 11.59 -17.76 1.87
N THR A 90 11.85 -16.56 2.41
CA THR A 90 12.97 -15.73 1.95
C THR A 90 14.32 -16.36 2.24
N ARG A 91 14.54 -16.82 3.48
CA ARG A 91 15.84 -17.37 3.89
C ARG A 91 16.15 -18.69 3.21
N PRO A 92 15.24 -19.70 3.20
CA PRO A 92 15.50 -20.92 2.46
C PRO A 92 15.84 -20.67 0.99
N ARG A 93 15.23 -19.63 0.38
CA ARG A 93 15.52 -19.23 -0.99
C ARG A 93 16.86 -18.53 -1.17
N LEU A 94 17.35 -17.78 -0.17
CA LEU A 94 18.68 -17.15 -0.25
C LEU A 94 19.81 -18.17 -0.01
N GLU A 95 19.52 -19.20 0.77
CA GLU A 95 20.45 -20.27 1.11
C GLU A 95 20.38 -21.45 0.12
N GLU A 96 19.46 -21.40 -0.86
CA GLU A 96 19.26 -22.47 -1.83
C GLU A 96 20.50 -22.65 -2.73
N SER A 97 20.83 -23.90 -3.01
CA SER A 97 21.83 -24.22 -4.02
C SER A 97 21.34 -23.83 -5.43
N PRO A 98 22.25 -23.62 -6.40
CA PRO A 98 21.86 -23.33 -7.77
C PRO A 98 20.89 -24.38 -8.35
N GLU A 99 21.09 -25.66 -8.03
CA GLU A 99 20.22 -26.76 -8.48
C GLU A 99 18.79 -26.66 -7.91
N GLU A 100 18.66 -26.30 -6.63
CA GLU A 100 17.37 -26.05 -5.99
C GLU A 100 16.67 -24.84 -6.59
N GLY A 101 17.42 -23.77 -6.91
CA GLY A 101 16.90 -22.61 -7.62
C GLY A 101 16.34 -22.96 -9.00
N VAL A 102 17.06 -23.78 -9.78
CA VAL A 102 16.57 -24.29 -11.07
C VAL A 102 15.29 -25.11 -10.88
N LYS A 103 15.26 -26.01 -9.89
CA LYS A 103 14.07 -26.83 -9.59
C LYS A 103 12.86 -25.98 -9.19
N ARG A 104 13.06 -24.93 -8.39
CA ARG A 104 12.02 -23.98 -7.99
C ARG A 104 11.47 -23.22 -9.18
N LEU A 105 12.34 -22.70 -10.06
CA LEU A 105 11.91 -22.06 -11.31
C LEU A 105 11.18 -23.03 -12.24
N GLY A 106 11.61 -24.29 -12.33
CA GLY A 106 10.90 -25.34 -13.05
C GLY A 106 9.47 -25.49 -12.56
N ARG A 107 9.27 -25.58 -11.24
CA ARG A 107 7.92 -25.64 -10.65
C ARG A 107 7.06 -24.41 -10.96
N MET A 108 7.65 -23.21 -10.98
CA MET A 108 6.92 -21.99 -11.35
C MET A 108 6.48 -22.02 -12.82
N ARG A 109 7.35 -22.49 -13.73
CA ARG A 109 7.03 -22.63 -15.15
C ARG A 109 5.88 -23.60 -15.37
N GLU A 110 5.91 -24.77 -14.73
CA GLU A 110 4.80 -25.72 -14.81
C GLU A 110 3.48 -25.10 -14.31
N ALA A 111 3.51 -24.38 -13.19
CA ALA A 111 2.32 -23.69 -12.69
C ALA A 111 1.78 -22.64 -13.68
N VAL A 112 2.65 -21.86 -14.33
CA VAL A 112 2.24 -20.90 -15.36
C VAL A 112 1.68 -21.60 -16.59
N ARG A 113 2.27 -22.72 -17.00
CA ARG A 113 1.73 -23.53 -18.11
C ARG A 113 0.32 -24.02 -17.77
N THR A 114 0.12 -24.57 -16.57
CA THR A 114 -1.20 -24.97 -16.08
C THR A 114 -2.18 -23.79 -16.08
N LEU A 115 -1.75 -22.59 -15.67
CA LEU A 115 -2.61 -21.40 -15.74
C LEU A 115 -3.05 -21.10 -17.19
N LEU A 116 -2.13 -21.18 -18.17
CA LEU A 116 -2.45 -20.96 -19.58
C LEU A 116 -3.47 -21.98 -20.10
N GLU A 117 -3.28 -23.26 -19.76
CA GLU A 117 -4.23 -24.33 -20.12
C GLU A 117 -5.60 -24.09 -19.47
N CYS A 118 -5.64 -23.71 -18.19
CA CYS A 118 -6.87 -23.45 -17.47
C CYS A 118 -7.66 -22.23 -17.99
N VAL A 119 -7.00 -21.21 -18.55
CA VAL A 119 -7.70 -20.09 -19.20
C VAL A 119 -8.14 -20.41 -20.63
N GLY A 120 -7.83 -21.61 -21.14
CA GLY A 120 -8.22 -22.08 -22.47
C GLY A 120 -7.26 -21.69 -23.60
N GLU A 121 -6.04 -21.26 -23.28
CA GLU A 121 -5.00 -21.01 -24.27
C GLU A 121 -4.25 -22.29 -24.65
N ASP A 122 -3.63 -22.28 -25.84
CA ASP A 122 -2.66 -23.28 -26.27
C ASP A 122 -1.24 -22.87 -25.85
N PRO A 123 -0.62 -23.50 -24.84
CA PRO A 123 0.72 -23.11 -24.39
C PRO A 123 1.81 -23.37 -25.44
N ASP A 124 1.56 -24.23 -26.43
CA ASP A 124 2.54 -24.63 -27.43
C ASP A 124 2.52 -23.72 -28.67
N ARG A 125 1.61 -22.74 -28.73
CA ARG A 125 1.61 -21.74 -29.81
C ARG A 125 2.85 -20.85 -29.75
N PRO A 126 3.38 -20.37 -30.90
CA PRO A 126 4.66 -19.66 -30.96
C PRO A 126 4.82 -18.46 -30.00
N GLY A 127 3.73 -17.75 -29.69
CA GLY A 127 3.76 -16.61 -28.77
C GLY A 127 3.86 -16.98 -27.28
N LEU A 128 3.41 -18.18 -26.89
CA LEU A 128 3.34 -18.61 -25.50
C LEU A 128 4.40 -19.62 -25.09
N LEU A 129 5.13 -20.19 -26.04
CA LEU A 129 6.13 -21.23 -25.79
C LEU A 129 7.08 -20.88 -24.63
N ASP A 130 7.63 -19.66 -24.62
CA ASP A 130 8.52 -19.20 -23.54
C ASP A 130 7.81 -18.34 -22.47
N THR A 131 6.49 -18.17 -22.54
CA THR A 131 5.74 -17.38 -21.54
C THR A 131 5.93 -17.92 -20.12
N PRO A 132 5.88 -19.24 -19.85
CA PRO A 132 6.15 -19.78 -18.52
C PRO A 132 7.50 -19.34 -17.94
N GLU A 133 8.55 -19.34 -18.76
CA GLU A 133 9.88 -18.89 -18.35
C GLU A 133 9.92 -17.37 -18.12
N ARG A 134 9.43 -16.59 -19.09
CA ARG A 134 9.39 -15.11 -18.99
C ARG A 134 8.61 -14.66 -17.76
N TYR A 135 7.44 -15.25 -17.51
CA TYR A 135 6.60 -14.90 -16.36
C TYR A 135 7.28 -15.27 -15.04
N SER A 136 7.86 -16.46 -14.95
CA SER A 136 8.55 -16.90 -13.73
C SER A 136 9.71 -15.98 -13.39
N ASN A 137 10.53 -15.62 -14.39
CA ASN A 137 11.64 -14.69 -14.23
C ASN A 137 11.17 -13.27 -13.86
N ALA A 138 10.09 -12.79 -14.48
CA ALA A 138 9.49 -11.51 -14.15
C ALA A 138 8.99 -11.49 -12.69
N MET A 139 8.30 -12.53 -12.24
CA MET A 139 7.81 -12.63 -10.86
C MET A 139 8.97 -12.62 -9.86
N MET A 140 10.08 -13.31 -10.17
CA MET A 140 11.29 -13.27 -9.34
C MET A 140 11.88 -11.87 -9.25
N PHE A 141 11.94 -11.14 -10.37
CA PHE A 141 12.40 -9.74 -10.38
C PHE A 141 11.49 -8.83 -9.54
N LEU A 142 10.18 -8.94 -9.73
CA LEU A 142 9.16 -8.14 -9.04
C LEU A 142 9.10 -8.39 -7.53
N THR A 143 9.73 -9.46 -7.04
CA THR A 143 9.76 -9.86 -5.63
C THR A 143 11.17 -9.88 -5.02
N THR A 144 12.15 -9.27 -5.70
CA THR A 144 13.55 -9.19 -5.24
C THR A 144 13.72 -8.50 -3.89
N GLY A 145 12.83 -7.57 -3.56
CA GLY A 145 12.87 -6.76 -2.35
C GLY A 145 12.79 -7.54 -1.04
N TYR A 146 12.29 -8.78 -1.06
CA TYR A 146 12.30 -9.64 0.13
C TYR A 146 13.71 -10.03 0.57
N GLY A 147 14.63 -10.22 -0.39
CA GLY A 147 16.00 -10.67 -0.11
C GLY A 147 16.99 -9.53 0.14
N GLN A 148 16.51 -8.32 0.42
CA GLN A 148 17.34 -7.12 0.58
C GLN A 148 17.28 -6.58 2.01
N ASN A 149 18.34 -5.89 2.40
CA ASN A 149 18.47 -5.22 3.69
C ASN A 149 18.58 -3.71 3.52
N VAL A 150 17.85 -2.96 4.35
CA VAL A 150 17.90 -1.48 4.33
C VAL A 150 19.31 -0.94 4.63
N ARG A 151 20.03 -1.51 5.60
CA ARG A 151 21.39 -1.05 5.97
C ARG A 151 22.37 -1.22 4.81
N ASP A 152 22.29 -2.34 4.10
CA ASP A 152 23.13 -2.60 2.93
C ASP A 152 22.80 -1.65 1.77
N ILE A 153 21.51 -1.32 1.59
CA ILE A 153 21.09 -0.32 0.60
C ILE A 153 21.67 1.05 0.93
N VAL A 154 21.59 1.46 2.19
CA VAL A 154 22.11 2.75 2.67
C VAL A 154 23.62 2.79 2.54
N ASN A 155 24.32 1.69 2.85
CA ASN A 155 25.76 1.52 2.72
C ASN A 155 26.55 2.70 3.30
N ASN A 156 26.25 3.08 4.54
CA ASN A 156 26.89 4.20 5.25
C ASN A 156 26.84 5.56 4.52
N ALA A 157 25.93 5.76 3.56
CA ALA A 157 25.74 7.04 2.88
C ALA A 157 24.93 8.03 3.75
N ILE A 158 25.43 8.26 4.96
CA ILE A 158 24.90 9.20 5.94
C ILE A 158 26.01 10.22 6.21
N PHE A 159 25.70 11.50 6.07
CA PHE A 159 26.66 12.60 6.10
C PHE A 159 26.29 13.60 7.18
N HIS A 160 27.27 14.10 7.91
CA HIS A 160 27.07 15.11 8.96
C HIS A 160 27.27 16.52 8.39
N GLU A 161 26.19 17.13 7.91
CA GLU A 161 26.23 18.46 7.28
C GLU A 161 25.69 19.59 8.17
N GLY A 162 25.24 19.28 9.40
CA GLY A 162 24.65 20.28 10.29
C GLY A 162 23.34 20.89 9.78
N HIS A 163 22.77 20.33 8.71
CA HIS A 163 21.50 20.73 8.13
C HIS A 163 20.34 20.25 9.00
N ASN A 164 19.42 21.16 9.36
CA ASN A 164 18.25 20.88 10.19
C ASN A 164 16.93 21.37 9.56
N GLU A 165 16.97 21.75 8.28
CA GLU A 165 15.77 22.15 7.52
C GLU A 165 15.16 20.95 6.79
N MET A 166 13.90 21.07 6.38
CA MET A 166 13.19 19.98 5.71
C MET A 166 13.84 19.63 4.37
N VAL A 167 14.14 18.34 4.17
CA VAL A 167 14.57 17.78 2.88
C VAL A 167 13.40 17.03 2.27
N VAL A 168 13.09 17.30 0.99
CA VAL A 168 12.00 16.65 0.26
C VAL A 168 12.52 16.02 -1.03
N VAL A 169 12.26 14.73 -1.21
CA VAL A 169 12.42 14.00 -2.47
C VAL A 169 11.04 13.56 -2.94
N LYS A 170 10.58 14.15 -4.03
CA LYS A 170 9.24 13.92 -4.57
C LYS A 170 9.28 13.27 -5.95
N ASP A 171 8.13 12.79 -6.38
CA ASP A 171 7.92 12.15 -7.68
C ASP A 171 8.75 10.87 -7.90
N ILE A 172 9.00 10.11 -6.84
CA ILE A 172 9.67 8.80 -6.92
C ILE A 172 8.69 7.81 -7.54
N ASP A 173 9.01 7.28 -8.73
CA ASP A 173 8.16 6.29 -9.39
C ASP A 173 8.12 4.97 -8.63
N ILE A 174 6.92 4.40 -8.49
CA ILE A 174 6.66 3.16 -7.76
C ILE A 174 6.01 2.14 -8.67
N PHE A 175 6.58 0.94 -8.64
CA PHE A 175 5.99 -0.26 -9.22
C PHE A 175 5.94 -1.33 -8.13
N SER A 176 4.74 -1.81 -7.83
CA SER A 176 4.51 -2.83 -6.81
C SER A 176 3.40 -3.79 -7.23
N MET A 177 3.30 -4.92 -6.54
CA MET A 177 2.29 -5.96 -6.82
C MET A 177 1.27 -6.03 -5.69
N CYS A 178 -0.02 -5.95 -6.01
CA CYS A 178 -1.09 -6.11 -5.04
C CYS A 178 -1.12 -7.56 -4.56
N GLU A 179 -0.97 -7.79 -3.25
CA GLU A 179 -0.92 -9.15 -2.70
C GLU A 179 -2.23 -9.93 -2.85
N HIS A 180 -3.37 -9.23 -2.98
CA HIS A 180 -4.68 -9.86 -3.12
C HIS A 180 -4.94 -10.49 -4.50
N HIS A 181 -4.37 -9.90 -5.56
CA HIS A 181 -4.70 -10.27 -6.94
C HIS A 181 -3.49 -10.55 -7.82
N LEU A 182 -2.28 -10.34 -7.29
CA LEU A 182 -1.03 -10.38 -8.05
C LEU A 182 -1.08 -9.49 -9.31
N LEU A 183 -1.81 -8.37 -9.22
CA LEU A 183 -1.87 -7.34 -10.26
C LEU A 183 -1.05 -6.12 -9.82
N PRO A 184 -0.36 -5.45 -10.75
CA PRO A 184 0.41 -4.25 -10.43
C PRO A 184 -0.45 -3.12 -9.87
N PHE A 185 0.15 -2.34 -8.97
CA PHE A 185 -0.24 -0.95 -8.74
C PHE A 185 0.99 -0.07 -8.93
N THR A 186 0.77 1.09 -9.55
CA THR A 186 1.84 1.99 -9.99
C THR A 186 1.50 3.41 -9.63
N GLY A 187 2.50 4.22 -9.30
CA GLY A 187 2.25 5.56 -8.80
C GLY A 187 3.51 6.31 -8.43
N LYS A 188 3.35 7.29 -7.56
CA LYS A 188 4.43 8.14 -7.07
C LYS A 188 4.48 8.13 -5.55
N MET A 189 5.69 8.17 -5.03
CA MET A 189 5.95 8.38 -3.61
C MET A 189 6.73 9.68 -3.41
N HIS A 190 6.34 10.40 -2.37
CA HIS A 190 6.93 11.65 -1.95
C HIS A 190 7.40 11.49 -0.51
N ILE A 191 8.66 11.82 -0.26
CA ILE A 191 9.32 11.61 1.02
C ILE A 191 9.87 12.95 1.51
N GLY A 192 9.50 13.33 2.72
CA GLY A 192 10.05 14.47 3.45
C GLY A 192 10.66 14.02 4.77
N TYR A 193 11.78 14.59 5.17
CA TYR A 193 12.31 14.39 6.52
C TYR A 193 12.97 15.67 7.05
N VAL A 194 12.98 15.83 8.38
CA VAL A 194 13.71 16.92 9.05
C VAL A 194 14.92 16.32 9.76
N PRO A 195 16.14 16.54 9.27
CA PRO A 195 17.34 15.90 9.80
C PRO A 195 17.65 16.32 11.24
N TYR A 196 18.42 15.47 11.93
CA TYR A 196 19.08 15.80 13.20
C TYR A 196 20.59 15.67 13.00
N HIS A 197 21.23 16.74 12.53
CA HIS A 197 22.66 16.83 12.17
C HIS A 197 23.15 15.93 11.01
N SER A 198 22.43 14.85 10.68
CA SER A 198 22.79 13.87 9.66
C SER A 198 21.80 13.88 8.49
N VAL A 199 22.31 13.85 7.26
CA VAL A 199 21.53 13.71 6.02
C VAL A 199 21.85 12.39 5.34
N ILE A 200 20.88 11.84 4.61
CA ILE A 200 21.07 10.63 3.81
C ILE A 200 21.38 11.00 2.37
N GLY A 201 22.25 10.23 1.70
CA GLY A 201 22.46 10.38 0.26
C GLY A 201 21.13 10.27 -0.49
N LEU A 202 20.78 11.27 -1.30
CA LEU A 202 19.45 11.39 -1.91
C LEU A 202 19.02 10.13 -2.70
N SER A 203 19.98 9.47 -3.36
CA SER A 203 19.73 8.24 -4.12
C SER A 203 19.27 7.05 -3.27
N LYS A 204 19.43 7.11 -1.94
CA LYS A 204 19.04 6.03 -1.02
C LYS A 204 17.55 6.00 -0.75
N LEU A 205 16.87 7.15 -0.77
CA LEU A 205 15.42 7.21 -0.53
C LEU A 205 14.66 6.42 -1.61
N PRO A 206 14.88 6.64 -2.93
CA PRO A 206 14.28 5.80 -3.97
C PRO A 206 14.65 4.31 -3.84
N ARG A 207 15.89 3.98 -3.44
CA ARG A 207 16.32 2.58 -3.29
C ARG A 207 15.63 1.87 -2.13
N ILE A 208 15.44 2.55 -1.00
CA ILE A 208 14.66 2.03 0.14
C ILE A 208 13.23 1.78 -0.31
N THR A 209 12.65 2.72 -1.05
CA THR A 209 11.30 2.59 -1.59
C THR A 209 11.17 1.41 -2.55
N GLU A 210 12.10 1.25 -3.49
CA GLU A 210 12.16 0.12 -4.43
C GLU A 210 12.24 -1.23 -3.69
N MET A 211 13.04 -1.30 -2.62
CA MET A 211 13.18 -2.51 -1.80
C MET A 211 11.84 -2.98 -1.21
N PHE A 212 11.00 -2.06 -0.74
CA PHE A 212 9.69 -2.42 -0.21
C PHE A 212 8.63 -2.61 -1.30
N SER A 213 8.74 -1.90 -2.42
CA SER A 213 7.79 -2.01 -3.54
C SER A 213 7.98 -3.28 -4.37
N ARG A 214 9.21 -3.85 -4.41
CA ARG A 214 9.50 -5.14 -5.04
C ARG A 214 9.11 -6.32 -4.15
N ARG A 215 7.86 -6.31 -3.71
CA ARG A 215 7.20 -7.29 -2.84
C ARG A 215 5.74 -7.42 -3.24
N LEU A 216 5.06 -8.45 -2.72
CA LEU A 216 3.61 -8.46 -2.66
C LEU A 216 3.18 -7.54 -1.52
N GLN A 217 2.32 -6.57 -1.81
CA GLN A 217 2.07 -5.43 -0.94
C GLN A 217 0.60 -5.02 -0.88
N ILE A 218 0.32 -4.25 0.17
CA ILE A 218 -0.80 -3.34 0.34
C ILE A 218 -0.21 -1.92 0.42
N GLN A 219 -0.85 -0.92 -0.20
CA GLN A 219 -0.29 0.43 -0.32
C GLN A 219 -0.04 1.08 1.05
N GLU A 220 -0.94 0.88 2.00
CA GLU A 220 -0.86 1.36 3.38
C GLU A 220 0.37 0.81 4.10
N ARG A 221 0.64 -0.50 3.91
CA ARG A 221 1.81 -1.19 4.48
C ARG A 221 3.09 -0.64 3.86
N LEU A 222 3.17 -0.59 2.52
CA LEU A 222 4.31 -0.04 1.80
C LEU A 222 4.67 1.38 2.26
N THR A 223 3.66 2.25 2.38
CA THR A 223 3.84 3.65 2.84
C THR A 223 4.41 3.69 4.26
N THR A 224 3.93 2.81 5.15
CA THR A 224 4.36 2.73 6.54
C THR A 224 5.78 2.18 6.68
N GLU A 225 6.11 1.12 5.93
CA GLU A 225 7.42 0.47 5.94
C GLU A 225 8.53 1.42 5.51
N VAL A 226 8.30 2.20 4.43
CA VAL A 226 9.28 3.20 3.97
C VAL A 226 9.51 4.27 5.04
N ALA A 227 8.44 4.83 5.61
CA ALA A 227 8.55 5.88 6.64
C ALA A 227 9.33 5.38 7.88
N ASN A 228 8.99 4.17 8.34
CA ASN A 228 9.63 3.55 9.50
C ASN A 228 11.10 3.20 9.20
N ALA A 229 11.43 2.67 8.01
CA ALA A 229 12.81 2.39 7.62
C ALA A 229 13.70 3.63 7.65
N ILE A 230 13.20 4.76 7.13
CA ILE A 230 13.93 6.04 7.14
C ILE A 230 14.11 6.53 8.57
N MET A 231 13.05 6.46 9.39
CA MET A 231 13.13 6.81 10.81
C MET A 231 14.20 5.99 11.54
N GLU A 232 14.28 4.69 11.26
CA GLU A 232 15.18 3.78 11.95
C GLU A 232 16.65 3.96 11.53
N VAL A 233 16.91 4.15 10.23
CA VAL A 233 18.26 4.35 9.68
C VAL A 233 18.82 5.71 10.02
N LEU A 234 18.05 6.77 9.75
CA LEU A 234 18.56 8.14 9.79
C LEU A 234 18.36 8.78 11.17
N ARG A 235 17.40 8.26 11.97
CA ARG A 235 16.94 8.86 13.23
C ARG A 235 16.73 10.38 13.13
N PRO A 236 15.98 10.86 12.13
CA PRO A 236 15.72 12.28 11.95
C PRO A 236 14.74 12.78 13.02
N GLN A 237 14.55 14.09 13.10
CA GLN A 237 13.52 14.70 13.96
C GLN A 237 12.10 14.25 13.55
N GLY A 238 11.89 13.91 12.28
CA GLY A 238 10.67 13.30 11.79
C GLY A 238 10.75 12.96 10.29
N VAL A 239 9.81 12.13 9.85
CA VAL A 239 9.63 11.70 8.45
C VAL A 239 8.16 11.83 8.06
N ALA A 240 7.90 12.20 6.83
CA ALA A 240 6.60 12.12 6.18
C ALA A 240 6.76 11.40 4.84
N VAL A 241 5.89 10.42 4.59
CA VAL A 241 5.80 9.72 3.31
C VAL A 241 4.36 9.84 2.83
N VAL A 242 4.17 10.23 1.57
CA VAL A 242 2.88 10.17 0.89
C VAL A 242 3.05 9.37 -0.38
N MET A 243 2.10 8.48 -0.64
CA MET A 243 2.05 7.71 -1.86
C MET A 243 0.70 7.91 -2.53
N GLU A 244 0.72 8.13 -3.83
CA GLU A 244 -0.46 8.16 -4.70
C GLU A 244 -0.28 7.09 -5.77
N SER A 245 -1.28 6.24 -5.98
CA SER A 245 -1.15 5.17 -6.97
C SER A 245 -2.47 4.74 -7.60
N SER A 246 -2.37 4.20 -8.81
CA SER A 246 -3.45 3.54 -9.53
C SER A 246 -3.27 2.03 -9.44
N HIS A 247 -4.35 1.33 -9.13
CA HIS A 247 -4.37 -0.11 -8.88
C HIS A 247 -5.01 -0.84 -10.05
N LEU A 248 -4.27 -1.70 -10.74
CA LEU A 248 -4.83 -2.41 -11.90
C LEU A 248 -5.99 -3.34 -11.50
N CYS A 249 -6.01 -3.86 -10.28
CA CYS A 249 -7.17 -4.60 -9.76
C CYS A 249 -8.47 -3.79 -9.71
N MET A 250 -8.42 -2.45 -9.75
CA MET A 250 -9.58 -1.56 -9.83
C MET A 250 -9.80 -0.98 -11.23
N VAL A 251 -8.75 -0.90 -12.06
CA VAL A 251 -8.80 -0.26 -13.37
C VAL A 251 -9.23 -1.22 -14.47
N MET A 252 -8.64 -2.41 -14.54
CA MET A 252 -8.84 -3.35 -15.65
C MET A 252 -9.79 -4.51 -15.32
N ARG A 253 -10.29 -4.57 -14.09
CA ARG A 253 -11.28 -5.56 -13.62
C ARG A 253 -12.12 -4.99 -12.48
N GLY A 254 -13.12 -5.75 -12.05
CA GLY A 254 -13.91 -5.45 -10.85
C GLY A 254 -14.78 -4.20 -11.02
N VAL A 255 -14.36 -3.08 -10.43
CA VAL A 255 -15.10 -1.80 -10.47
C VAL A 255 -14.78 -0.94 -11.70
N GLU A 256 -13.68 -1.24 -12.40
CA GLU A 256 -13.26 -0.65 -13.69
C GLU A 256 -13.24 0.89 -13.69
N LYS A 257 -12.59 1.49 -12.68
CA LYS A 257 -12.47 2.95 -12.54
C LYS A 257 -11.06 3.42 -12.89
N SER A 258 -10.87 3.77 -14.17
CA SER A 258 -9.57 4.17 -14.73
C SER A 258 -8.99 5.47 -14.17
N ALA A 259 -9.83 6.39 -13.69
CA ALA A 259 -9.40 7.67 -13.13
C ALA A 259 -9.15 7.63 -11.62
N THR A 260 -9.42 6.51 -10.94
CA THR A 260 -9.29 6.44 -9.48
C THR A 260 -7.83 6.37 -9.07
N VAL A 261 -7.47 7.22 -8.12
CA VAL A 261 -6.16 7.24 -7.47
C VAL A 261 -6.37 7.07 -5.98
N THR A 262 -5.57 6.20 -5.37
CA THR A 262 -5.54 5.99 -3.93
C THR A 262 -4.36 6.74 -3.33
N ILE A 263 -4.61 7.58 -2.33
CA ILE A 263 -3.58 8.34 -1.61
C ILE A 263 -3.47 7.80 -0.18
N THR A 264 -2.26 7.43 0.21
CA THR A 264 -1.90 7.00 1.57
C THR A 264 -0.78 7.86 2.11
N SER A 265 -0.74 8.07 3.42
CA SER A 265 0.33 8.84 4.05
C SER A 265 0.73 8.26 5.40
N CYS A 266 2.02 8.34 5.72
CA CYS A 266 2.57 7.97 7.01
C CYS A 266 3.47 9.11 7.51
N VAL A 267 3.23 9.59 8.74
CA VAL A 267 4.03 10.63 9.39
C VAL A 267 4.59 10.13 10.72
N ARG A 268 5.78 10.60 11.08
CA ARG A 268 6.50 10.27 12.32
C ARG A 268 7.23 11.50 12.86
N GLY A 269 7.45 11.53 14.16
CA GLY A 269 8.25 12.58 14.82
C GLY A 269 7.63 13.97 14.65
N CYS A 270 8.43 14.98 14.29
CA CYS A 270 7.97 16.35 14.15
C CYS A 270 6.81 16.55 13.14
N PHE A 271 6.68 15.69 12.12
CA PHE A 271 5.54 15.74 11.19
C PHE A 271 4.22 15.30 11.81
N GLU A 272 4.26 14.47 12.84
CA GLU A 272 3.08 14.02 13.58
C GLU A 272 2.61 15.13 14.54
N THR A 273 3.56 15.69 15.30
CA THR A 273 3.30 16.67 16.37
C THR A 273 3.06 18.09 15.85
N SER A 274 3.74 18.51 14.77
CA SER A 274 3.64 19.87 14.20
C SER A 274 2.75 19.90 12.96
N LYS A 275 1.55 20.48 13.10
CA LYS A 275 0.66 20.76 11.96
C LYS A 275 1.32 21.67 10.92
N LYS A 276 2.15 22.64 11.34
CA LYS A 276 2.81 23.59 10.44
C LYS A 276 3.79 22.86 9.51
N THR A 277 4.67 22.05 10.08
CA THR A 277 5.67 21.24 9.35
C THR A 277 4.99 20.26 8.39
N ARG A 278 3.90 19.61 8.83
CA ARG A 278 3.13 18.72 7.96
C ARG A 278 2.47 19.45 6.79
N ASN A 279 1.88 20.62 7.03
CA ASN A 279 1.25 21.41 5.97
C ASN A 279 2.27 21.95 4.97
N GLU A 280 3.45 22.36 5.43
CA GLU A 280 4.56 22.75 4.57
C GLU A 280 4.96 21.63 3.61
N PHE A 281 5.16 20.41 4.11
CA PHE A 281 5.46 19.25 3.27
C PHE A 281 4.37 18.95 2.26
N LEU A 282 3.10 18.88 2.68
CA LEU A 282 1.97 18.63 1.78
C LEU A 282 1.88 19.69 0.66
N SER A 283 2.21 20.94 0.97
CA SER A 283 2.28 22.04 0.00
C SER A 283 3.42 21.82 -1.01
N LEU A 284 4.61 21.43 -0.56
CA LEU A 284 5.78 21.21 -1.43
C LEU A 284 5.60 20.04 -2.41
N VAL A 285 4.89 18.99 -2.00
CA VAL A 285 4.58 17.82 -2.84
C VAL A 285 3.36 18.04 -3.73
N GLY A 286 2.66 19.18 -3.60
CA GLY A 286 1.57 19.55 -4.49
C GLY A 286 0.25 18.83 -4.23
N ILE A 287 0.10 18.18 -3.06
CA ILE A 287 -1.16 17.53 -2.67
C ILE A 287 -2.07 18.61 -2.09
N LYS A 288 -2.89 19.19 -2.96
CA LYS A 288 -3.94 20.12 -2.59
C LYS A 288 -5.11 19.35 -1.98
N ARG A 289 -5.52 19.75 -0.78
CA ARG A 289 -6.77 19.30 -0.15
C ARG A 289 -7.98 19.87 -0.86
#